data_AF-A0A0A2VFK7-F1
#
_entry.id   AF-A0A0A2VFK7-F1
#
_cell.length_a   1.000
_cell.length_b   1.000
_cell.length_c   1.000
_cell.angle_alpha   90.00
_cell.angle_beta   90.00
_cell.angle_gamma   90.00
#
_symmetry.space_group_name_H-M   'P 1'
#
loop_
_entity.id
_entity.type
_entity.pdbx_description
1 polymer ?
#
loop_
_entity_poly.entity_id
_entity_poly.type
_entity_poly.pdbx_seq_one_letter_code
_entity_poly.pdbx_strand_id
1 'polypeptide(L)'
;MIIDVPKLIGNVSTHSLLLLPFTSLALALLTYKLLPFTFFRRWIGIALLLLIAGIGIDYLGNGAHLFYPINEHNLEYPLIKRDLWLLGGLVLLTLFSLSQKLYGWKWVVSGLMILCLLLGWKAYSKQQLQQTLDHRYSDEEVVRITTQPAAYVGYKWRFTVYTLNDVSYGEAIGGEITELHE
;
A
#
# COMPACT_ATOMS: atom_id res chain seq x y z
N MET A 1 -4.08 -34.16 -9.93
CA MET A 1 -4.59 -32.97 -9.21
C MET A 1 -3.70 -32.80 -7.98
N ILE A 2 -2.61 -32.06 -8.13
CA ILE A 2 -1.65 -31.85 -7.03
C ILE A 2 -2.31 -30.81 -6.13
N ILE A 3 -2.64 -31.21 -4.91
CA ILE A 3 -3.16 -30.30 -3.90
C ILE A 3 -2.03 -29.33 -3.56
N ASP A 4 -2.21 -28.06 -3.94
CA ASP A 4 -1.40 -26.95 -3.48
C ASP A 4 -1.46 -26.90 -1.95
N VAL A 5 -0.46 -27.48 -1.27
CA VAL A 5 -0.27 -27.35 0.18
C VAL A 5 -0.31 -25.87 0.65
N PRO A 6 0.11 -24.86 -0.15
CA PRO A 6 -0.08 -23.45 0.20
C PRO A 6 -1.55 -23.00 0.32
N LYS A 7 -2.53 -23.76 -0.20
CA LYS A 7 -3.97 -23.47 -0.02
C LYS A 7 -4.58 -24.15 1.21
N LEU A 8 -3.96 -25.21 1.73
CA LEU A 8 -4.34 -25.86 3.00
C LEU A 8 -3.79 -25.10 4.22
N ILE A 9 -2.67 -24.41 4.05
CA ILE A 9 -2.19 -23.37 4.98
C ILE A 9 -2.91 -22.09 4.59
N GLY A 10 -4.19 -22.01 4.96
CA GLY A 10 -5.12 -21.00 4.49
C GLY A 10 -4.60 -19.56 4.57
N ASN A 11 -4.99 -18.78 3.57
CA ASN A 11 -5.32 -17.37 3.72
C ASN A 11 -4.24 -16.50 4.41
N VAL A 12 -3.19 -16.18 3.65
CA VAL A 12 -1.94 -15.48 4.00
C VAL A 12 -2.11 -14.11 4.70
N SER A 13 -3.33 -13.60 4.89
CA SER A 13 -3.58 -12.29 5.51
C SER A 13 -3.62 -12.32 7.05
N THR A 14 -4.03 -13.43 7.70
CA THR A 14 -4.12 -13.47 9.18
C THR A 14 -2.91 -14.10 9.87
N HIS A 15 -2.02 -14.77 9.13
CA HIS A 15 -0.85 -15.44 9.72
C HIS A 15 0.35 -14.51 9.98
N SER A 16 0.49 -13.43 9.21
CA SER A 16 1.61 -12.50 9.35
C SER A 16 1.57 -11.70 10.67
N LEU A 17 0.36 -11.33 11.13
CA LEU A 17 0.13 -10.60 12.37
C LEU A 17 0.36 -11.45 13.62
N LEU A 18 0.01 -12.74 13.59
CA LEU A 18 0.25 -13.68 14.70
C LEU A 18 1.73 -13.97 14.91
N LEU A 19 2.52 -13.96 13.83
CA LEU A 19 3.98 -14.15 13.89
C LEU A 19 4.73 -12.88 14.31
N LEU A 20 4.08 -11.72 14.24
CA LEU A 20 4.65 -10.41 14.56
C LEU A 20 5.33 -10.32 15.94
N PRO A 21 4.74 -10.79 17.07
CA PRO A 21 5.43 -10.78 18.35
C PRO A 21 6.73 -11.61 18.35
N PHE A 22 6.77 -12.72 17.62
CA PHE A 22 7.94 -13.59 17.54
C PHE A 22 9.03 -13.02 16.63
N THR A 23 8.66 -12.49 15.46
CA THR A 23 9.60 -11.86 14.54
C THR A 23 10.19 -10.58 15.12
N SER A 24 9.38 -9.76 15.80
CA SER A 24 9.87 -8.59 16.53
C SER A 24 10.79 -8.97 17.70
N LEU A 25 10.52 -10.08 18.40
CA LEU A 25 11.38 -10.59 19.47
C LEU A 25 12.77 -10.98 18.94
N ALA A 26 12.80 -11.75 17.84
CA ALA A 26 14.05 -12.15 17.20
C ALA A 26 14.88 -10.94 16.74
N LEU A 27 14.24 -9.94 16.14
CA LEU A 27 14.91 -8.70 15.72
C LEU A 27 15.37 -7.86 16.93
N ALA A 28 14.61 -7.84 18.03
CA ALA A 28 15.02 -7.16 19.25
C ALA A 28 16.28 -7.79 19.88
N LEU A 29 16.39 -9.12 19.83
CA LEU A 29 17.60 -9.85 20.25
C LEU A 29 18.79 -9.57 19.33
N LEU A 30 18.60 -9.64 18.01
CA LEU A 30 19.66 -9.36 17.02
C LEU A 30 20.19 -7.94 17.13
N THR A 31 19.29 -6.98 17.37
CA THR A 31 19.67 -5.57 17.50
C THR A 31 20.19 -5.22 18.88
N TYR A 32 20.19 -6.14 19.88
CA TYR A 32 20.49 -5.87 21.30
C TYR A 32 21.70 -4.94 21.52
N LYS A 33 22.81 -5.18 20.82
CA LYS A 33 24.06 -4.40 20.96
C LYS A 33 24.09 -3.07 20.18
N LEU A 34 23.15 -2.85 19.27
CA LEU A 34 23.15 -1.71 18.34
C LEU A 34 22.36 -0.51 18.87
N LEU A 35 21.33 -0.74 19.68
CA LEU A 35 20.44 0.31 20.19
C LEU A 35 20.62 0.49 21.70
N PRO A 36 20.61 1.73 22.23
CA PRO A 36 20.80 2.03 23.65
C PRO A 36 19.54 1.84 24.50
N PHE A 37 18.48 1.22 23.98
CA PHE A 37 17.19 1.06 24.67
C PHE A 37 17.09 -0.25 25.46
N THR A 38 16.22 -0.29 26.48
CA THR A 38 15.90 -1.53 27.18
C THR A 38 15.27 -2.56 26.22
N PHE A 39 15.48 -3.85 26.50
CA PHE A 39 14.98 -4.94 25.65
C PHE A 39 13.47 -4.82 25.38
N PHE A 40 12.69 -4.58 26.43
CA PHE A 40 11.23 -4.45 26.33
C PHE A 40 10.79 -3.28 25.45
N ARG A 41 11.40 -2.09 25.61
CA ARG A 41 11.09 -0.91 24.78
C ARG A 41 11.43 -1.15 23.31
N ARG A 42 12.52 -1.86 23.05
CA ARG A 42 12.97 -2.21 21.70
C ARG A 42 12.05 -3.22 21.04
N TRP A 43 11.68 -4.27 21.76
CA TRP A 43 10.74 -5.28 21.29
C TRP A 43 9.40 -4.65 20.91
N ILE A 44 8.81 -3.83 21.81
CA ILE A 44 7.58 -3.09 21.51
C ILE A 44 7.76 -2.15 20.31
N GLY A 45 8.86 -1.41 20.26
CA GLY A 45 9.13 -0.49 19.14
C GLY A 45 9.20 -1.20 17.80
N ILE A 46 9.89 -2.35 17.74
CA ILE A 46 9.98 -3.17 16.52
C ILE A 46 8.62 -3.81 16.19
N ALA A 47 7.88 -4.29 17.20
CA ALA A 47 6.55 -4.84 17.01
C ALA A 47 5.60 -3.78 16.40
N LEU A 48 5.55 -2.58 16.98
CA LEU A 48 4.75 -1.48 16.45
C LEU A 48 5.18 -1.10 15.03
N LEU A 49 6.48 -1.03 14.76
CA LEU A 49 7.00 -0.74 13.42
C LEU A 49 6.54 -1.78 12.40
N LEU A 50 6.71 -3.07 12.70
CA LEU A 50 6.28 -4.16 11.83
C LEU A 50 4.75 -4.19 11.66
N LEU A 51 4.00 -3.82 12.70
CA LEU A 51 2.53 -3.77 12.67
C LEU A 51 2.06 -2.68 11.71
N ILE A 52 2.58 -1.47 11.87
CA ILE A 52 2.26 -0.33 11.00
C ILE A 52 2.69 -0.64 9.57
N ALA A 53 3.88 -1.19 9.37
CA ALA A 53 4.37 -1.57 8.05
C ALA A 53 3.53 -2.67 7.41
N GLY A 54 3.15 -3.70 8.17
CA GLY A 54 2.32 -4.81 7.70
C GLY A 54 0.92 -4.35 7.30
N ILE A 55 0.24 -3.58 8.16
CA ILE A 55 -1.06 -2.95 7.84
C ILE A 55 -0.93 -2.05 6.61
N GLY A 56 0.15 -1.27 6.52
CA GLY A 56 0.42 -0.40 5.39
C GLY A 56 0.60 -1.17 4.08
N ILE A 57 1.35 -2.28 4.09
CA ILE A 57 1.56 -3.15 2.92
C ILE A 57 0.26 -3.83 2.53
N ASP A 58 -0.50 -4.37 3.48
CA ASP A 58 -1.78 -5.02 3.19
C ASP A 58 -2.78 -4.01 2.60
N TYR A 59 -2.87 -2.81 3.18
CA TYR A 59 -3.70 -1.72 2.66
C TYR A 59 -3.29 -1.30 1.25
N LEU A 60 -1.99 -1.10 1.02
CA LEU A 60 -1.46 -0.65 -0.27
C LEU A 60 -1.42 -1.74 -1.33
N GLY A 61 -1.47 -3.02 -0.96
CA GLY A 61 -1.31 -4.16 -1.85
C GLY A 61 -2.61 -4.88 -2.20
N ASN A 62 -3.47 -5.11 -1.19
CA ASN A 62 -4.70 -5.89 -1.34
C ASN A 62 -5.96 -5.04 -1.38
N GLY A 63 -5.84 -3.73 -1.18
CA GLY A 63 -7.02 -2.88 -1.10
C GLY A 63 -7.58 -2.72 0.30
N ALA A 64 -8.55 -1.83 0.44
CA ALA A 64 -9.19 -1.51 1.72
C ALA A 64 -10.13 -2.63 2.23
N HIS A 65 -9.68 -3.89 2.29
CA HIS A 65 -10.35 -4.94 3.07
C HIS A 65 -10.28 -4.67 4.59
N LEU A 66 -9.44 -3.73 5.02
CA LEU A 66 -9.27 -3.34 6.42
C LEU A 66 -10.58 -2.87 7.08
N PHE A 67 -11.51 -2.34 6.27
CA PHE A 67 -12.79 -1.82 6.75
C PHE A 67 -13.97 -2.74 6.40
N TYR A 68 -13.73 -3.98 5.94
CA TYR A 68 -14.82 -4.94 5.79
C TYR A 68 -15.39 -5.29 7.18
N PRO A 69 -16.72 -5.31 7.39
CA PRO A 69 -17.81 -5.18 6.40
C PRO A 69 -18.39 -3.76 6.25
N ILE A 70 -17.80 -2.72 6.85
CA ILE A 70 -18.28 -1.33 6.77
C ILE A 70 -18.28 -0.82 5.31
N ASN A 71 -17.33 -1.30 4.49
CA ASN A 71 -17.26 -0.97 3.07
C ASN A 71 -17.11 -2.27 2.25
N GLU A 72 -18.11 -2.60 1.44
CA GLU A 72 -18.16 -3.85 0.65
C GLU A 72 -17.43 -3.72 -0.70
N HIS A 73 -16.97 -2.51 -1.06
CA HIS A 73 -16.27 -2.27 -2.31
C HIS A 73 -14.80 -2.65 -2.22
N ASN A 74 -14.41 -3.70 -2.95
CA ASN A 74 -13.04 -4.14 -3.09
C ASN A 74 -12.26 -3.16 -3.98
N LEU A 75 -11.69 -2.12 -3.36
CA LEU A 75 -10.77 -1.21 -4.04
C LEU A 75 -9.37 -1.86 -4.09
N GLU A 76 -9.08 -2.64 -5.12
CA GLU A 76 -7.72 -3.14 -5.34
C GLU A 76 -6.78 -1.95 -5.60
N TYR A 77 -5.81 -1.68 -4.73
CA TYR A 77 -4.77 -0.68 -5.00
C TYR A 77 -3.51 -1.38 -5.52
N PRO A 78 -3.22 -1.43 -6.83
CA PRO A 78 -1.94 -1.94 -7.31
C PRO A 78 -0.84 -0.87 -7.17
N LEU A 79 -0.79 -0.17 -6.03
CA LEU A 79 0.22 0.87 -5.75
C LEU A 79 1.60 0.23 -5.55
N ILE A 80 1.66 -0.93 -4.88
CA ILE A 80 2.93 -1.56 -4.49
C ILE A 80 3.72 -2.12 -5.69
N LYS A 81 3.06 -2.62 -6.74
CA LYS A 81 3.75 -3.31 -7.84
C LYS A 81 4.79 -2.45 -8.58
N ARG A 82 4.71 -1.11 -8.49
CA ARG A 82 5.66 -0.19 -9.14
C ARG A 82 6.37 0.78 -8.21
N ASP A 83 5.94 0.91 -6.94
CA ASP A 83 6.42 1.98 -6.08
C ASP A 83 7.60 1.61 -5.14
N LEU A 84 8.66 1.00 -5.69
CA LEU A 84 9.94 0.70 -4.98
C LEU A 84 10.57 1.91 -4.27
N TRP A 85 10.20 3.11 -4.68
CA TRP A 85 10.68 4.39 -4.19
C TRP A 85 9.93 4.84 -2.92
N LEU A 86 8.68 4.39 -2.69
CA LEU A 86 8.02 4.49 -1.38
C LEU A 86 8.70 3.57 -0.37
N LEU A 87 9.07 2.35 -0.78
CA LEU A 87 9.86 1.43 0.02
C LEU A 87 11.24 2.02 0.33
N GLY A 88 11.90 2.62 -0.68
CA GLY A 88 13.16 3.34 -0.52
C GLY A 88 13.06 4.53 0.44
N GLY A 89 11.96 5.30 0.39
CA GLY A 89 11.68 6.38 1.33
C GLY A 89 11.51 5.91 2.76
N LEU A 90 10.82 4.79 2.98
CA LEU A 90 10.68 4.14 4.30
C LEU A 90 12.02 3.61 4.82
N VAL A 91 12.85 3.00 3.95
CA VAL A 91 14.20 2.54 4.30
C VAL A 91 15.11 3.73 4.65
N LEU A 92 15.05 4.82 3.88
CA LEU A 92 15.81 6.02 4.19
C LEU A 92 15.35 6.64 5.52
N LEU A 93 14.04 6.71 5.77
CA LEU A 93 13.49 7.20 7.04
C LEU A 93 13.93 6.35 8.24
N THR A 94 13.92 5.03 8.10
CA THR A 94 14.38 4.12 9.15
C THR A 94 15.88 4.25 9.39
N LEU A 95 16.71 4.32 8.34
CA LEU A 95 18.15 4.60 8.44
C LEU A 95 18.44 5.96 9.08
N PHE A 96 17.68 7.00 8.73
CA PHE A 96 17.81 8.32 9.35
C PHE A 96 17.43 8.29 10.83
N SER A 97 16.37 7.55 11.18
CA SER A 97 15.93 7.36 12.57
C SER A 97 16.96 6.60 13.42
N LEU A 98 17.76 5.73 12.81
CA LEU A 98 18.86 4.99 13.44
C LEU A 98 20.07 5.89 13.69
N SER A 99 20.27 6.95 12.88
CA SER A 99 21.34 7.93 13.05
C SER A 99 21.06 8.96 14.16
N GLN A 100 20.45 8.54 15.28
CA GLN A 100 19.95 9.40 16.36
C GLN A 100 20.92 10.47 16.89
N LYS A 101 22.23 10.30 16.66
CA LYS A 101 23.26 11.29 16.98
C LYS A 101 23.16 12.61 16.20
N LEU A 102 22.54 12.65 15.02
CA LEU A 102 22.65 13.81 14.12
C LEU A 102 21.38 14.66 13.98
N TYR A 103 20.17 14.08 14.00
CA TYR A 103 18.97 14.85 13.62
C TYR A 103 17.73 14.70 14.53
N GLY A 104 17.66 13.72 15.44
CA GLY A 104 16.55 13.59 16.40
C GLY A 104 15.19 13.20 15.78
N TRP A 105 14.23 12.83 16.65
CA TRP A 105 12.95 12.20 16.27
C TRP A 105 12.04 13.06 15.38
N LYS A 106 12.22 14.38 15.38
CA LYS A 106 11.37 15.33 14.65
C LYS A 106 11.40 15.10 13.13
N TRP A 107 12.56 14.80 12.55
CA TRP A 107 12.68 14.57 11.10
C TRP A 107 12.03 13.27 10.65
N VAL A 108 12.09 12.24 11.50
CA VAL A 108 11.42 10.96 11.26
C VAL A 108 9.91 11.18 11.19
N VAL A 109 9.36 11.93 12.16
CA VAL A 109 7.93 12.26 12.17
C VAL A 109 7.55 13.11 10.97
N SER A 110 8.33 14.13 10.61
CA SER A 110 8.06 14.95 9.43
C SER A 110 8.08 14.14 8.14
N GLY A 111 9.07 13.26 7.95
CA GLY A 111 9.15 12.41 6.76
C GLY A 111 8.03 11.38 6.71
N LEU A 112 7.64 10.82 7.85
CA LEU A 112 6.47 9.94 7.94
C LEU A 112 5.19 10.68 7.57
N MET A 113 4.99 11.91 8.05
CA MET A 113 3.84 12.74 7.66
C MET A 113 3.82 13.03 6.16
N ILE A 114 4.96 13.39 5.57
CA ILE A 114 5.05 13.63 4.11
C ILE A 114 4.69 12.34 3.35
N LEU A 115 5.18 11.18 3.78
CA LEU A 115 4.88 9.91 3.16
C LEU A 115 3.38 9.57 3.28
N CYS A 116 2.77 9.76 4.45
CA CYS A 116 1.34 9.59 4.64
C CYS A 116 0.52 10.52 3.74
N LEU A 117 0.91 11.79 3.60
CA LEU A 117 0.25 12.73 2.71
C LEU A 117 0.36 12.31 1.24
N LEU A 118 1.53 11.85 0.79
CA LEU A 118 1.72 11.35 -0.57
C LEU A 118 0.87 10.10 -0.85
N LEU A 119 0.80 9.16 0.10
CA LEU A 119 -0.04 7.97 -0.02
C LEU A 119 -1.52 8.33 -0.02
N GLY A 120 -1.96 9.21 0.87
CA GLY A 120 -3.33 9.69 0.93
C GLY A 120 -3.73 10.40 -0.36
N TRP A 121 -2.86 11.24 -0.91
CA TRP A 121 -3.07 11.89 -2.20
C TRP A 121 -3.24 10.88 -3.35
N LYS A 122 -2.38 9.86 -3.43
CA LYS A 122 -2.50 8.81 -4.45
C LYS A 122 -3.79 8.00 -4.31
N ALA A 123 -4.15 7.64 -3.08
CA ALA A 123 -5.38 6.90 -2.79
C ALA A 123 -6.61 7.71 -3.20
N TYR A 124 -6.64 9.00 -2.84
CA TYR A 124 -7.69 9.94 -3.23
C TYR A 124 -7.78 10.10 -4.75
N SER A 125 -6.66 10.35 -5.43
CA SER A 125 -6.62 10.51 -6.89
C SER A 125 -7.15 9.29 -7.62
N LYS A 126 -6.80 8.08 -7.15
CA LYS A 126 -7.35 6.85 -7.71
C LYS A 126 -8.85 6.72 -7.46
N GLN A 127 -9.31 6.98 -6.24
CA GLN A 127 -10.72 6.89 -5.88
C GLN A 127 -11.57 7.84 -6.75
N GLN A 128 -11.11 9.08 -6.92
CA GLN A 128 -11.76 10.05 -7.78
C GLN A 128 -11.84 9.57 -9.23
N LEU A 129 -10.74 9.00 -9.77
CA LEU A 129 -10.75 8.44 -11.12
C LEU A 129 -11.76 7.30 -11.27
N GLN A 130 -11.79 6.40 -10.29
CA GLN A 130 -12.71 5.26 -10.33
C GLN A 130 -14.16 5.72 -10.31
N GLN A 131 -14.52 6.67 -9.44
CA GLN A 131 -15.85 7.28 -9.43
C GLN A 131 -16.20 7.98 -10.75
N THR A 132 -15.22 8.62 -11.38
CA THR A 132 -15.42 9.32 -12.67
C THR A 132 -15.69 8.31 -13.79
N LEU A 133 -14.95 7.19 -13.81
CA LEU A 133 -15.16 6.13 -14.79
C LEU A 133 -16.48 5.39 -14.54
N ASP A 134 -16.82 5.09 -13.29
CA ASP A 134 -18.09 4.47 -12.93
C ASP A 134 -19.28 5.33 -13.38
N HIS A 135 -19.21 6.66 -13.21
CA HIS A 135 -20.25 7.57 -13.68
C HIS A 135 -20.26 7.72 -15.21
N ARG A 136 -19.10 7.70 -15.87
CA ARG A 136 -19.02 7.88 -17.33
C ARG A 136 -19.55 6.66 -18.09
N TYR A 137 -19.28 5.46 -17.59
CA TYR A 137 -19.66 4.20 -18.22
C TYR A 137 -20.87 3.56 -17.52
N SER A 138 -21.65 4.30 -16.73
CA SER A 138 -22.78 3.76 -15.95
C SER A 138 -23.88 3.14 -16.83
N ASP A 139 -23.99 3.59 -18.07
CA ASP A 139 -24.98 3.13 -19.03
C ASP A 139 -24.53 1.84 -19.75
N GLU A 140 -23.26 1.46 -19.59
CA GLU A 140 -22.70 0.22 -20.10
C GLU A 140 -22.57 -0.79 -18.94
N GLU A 141 -22.86 -2.08 -19.17
CA GLU A 141 -22.64 -3.11 -18.15
C GLU A 141 -21.13 -3.31 -17.94
N VAL A 142 -20.56 -2.51 -17.04
CA VAL A 142 -19.14 -2.54 -16.68
C VAL A 142 -18.86 -3.81 -15.87
N VAL A 143 -18.06 -4.70 -16.45
CA VAL A 143 -17.63 -5.95 -15.81
C VAL A 143 -16.47 -5.69 -14.87
N ARG A 144 -15.51 -4.86 -15.30
CA ARG A 144 -14.29 -4.57 -14.53
C ARG A 144 -13.65 -3.26 -14.96
N ILE A 145 -13.22 -2.47 -13.97
CA ILE A 145 -12.32 -1.33 -14.20
C ILE A 145 -10.96 -1.67 -13.61
N THR A 146 -9.90 -1.48 -14.40
CA THR A 146 -8.53 -1.61 -13.92
C THR A 146 -7.82 -0.27 -14.06
N THR A 147 -7.17 0.19 -13.00
CA THR A 147 -6.44 1.45 -12.95
C THR A 147 -5.01 1.22 -12.48
N GLN A 148 -4.05 1.80 -13.19
CA GLN A 148 -2.63 1.66 -12.92
C GLN A 148 -1.91 3.02 -12.97
N PRO A 149 -0.94 3.29 -12.10
CA PRO A 149 -0.16 4.52 -12.19
C PRO A 149 0.72 4.51 -13.45
N ALA A 150 0.56 5.51 -14.30
CA ALA A 150 1.35 5.69 -15.52
C ALA A 150 2.59 6.57 -15.27
N ALA A 151 2.53 7.43 -14.25
CA ALA A 151 3.66 8.23 -13.78
C ALA A 151 3.94 7.95 -12.31
N TYR A 152 5.19 8.20 -11.92
CA TYR A 152 5.66 8.05 -10.55
C TYR A 152 4.71 8.79 -9.56
N VAL A 153 4.49 10.09 -9.71
CA VAL A 153 3.79 10.90 -8.70
C VAL A 153 2.28 10.56 -8.54
N GLY A 154 1.73 9.64 -9.34
CA GLY A 154 0.32 9.26 -9.25
C GLY A 154 -0.65 10.34 -9.73
N TYR A 155 -0.15 11.33 -10.48
CA TYR A 155 -0.97 12.34 -11.14
C TYR A 155 -1.56 11.84 -12.48
N LYS A 156 -0.90 10.83 -13.06
CA LYS A 156 -1.25 10.24 -14.34
C LYS A 156 -1.54 8.76 -14.13
N TRP A 157 -2.73 8.35 -14.54
CA TRP A 157 -3.22 6.99 -14.46
C TRP A 157 -3.48 6.46 -15.85
N ARG A 158 -3.26 5.18 -16.06
CA ARG A 158 -3.80 4.41 -17.17
C ARG A 158 -4.98 3.63 -16.66
N PHE A 159 -6.01 3.55 -17.47
CA PHE A 159 -7.18 2.76 -17.15
C PHE A 159 -7.57 1.87 -18.33
N THR A 160 -8.23 0.77 -17.98
CA THR A 160 -8.90 -0.12 -18.92
C THR A 160 -10.26 -0.45 -18.34
N VAL A 161 -11.31 -0.14 -19.09
CA VAL A 161 -12.70 -0.46 -18.77
C VAL A 161 -13.09 -1.66 -19.62
N TYR A 162 -13.50 -2.73 -18.96
CA TYR A 162 -14.04 -3.92 -19.60
C TYR A 162 -15.56 -3.87 -19.48
N THR A 163 -16.24 -3.75 -20.61
CA THR A 163 -17.70 -3.91 -20.69
C THR A 163 -18.03 -5.24 -21.33
N LEU A 164 -19.31 -5.62 -21.37
CA LEU A 164 -19.72 -6.87 -22.03
C LEU A 164 -19.38 -6.90 -23.53
N ASN A 165 -19.36 -5.74 -24.17
CA ASN A 165 -19.29 -5.63 -25.63
C ASN A 165 -17.96 -5.05 -26.13
N ASP A 166 -17.21 -4.33 -25.29
CA ASP A 166 -16.00 -3.63 -25.69
C ASP A 166 -14.97 -3.51 -24.56
N VAL A 167 -13.74 -3.16 -24.93
CA VAL A 167 -12.67 -2.82 -23.99
C VAL A 167 -12.12 -1.45 -24.36
N SER A 168 -12.37 -0.47 -23.49
CA SER A 168 -11.88 0.90 -23.67
C SER A 168 -10.60 1.13 -22.89
N TYR A 169 -9.60 1.74 -23.53
CA TYR A 169 -8.31 2.07 -22.93
C TYR A 169 -8.10 3.58 -22.91
N GLY A 170 -7.47 4.11 -21.87
CA GLY A 170 -7.17 5.51 -21.81
C GLY A 170 -6.19 5.91 -20.72
N GLU A 171 -5.88 7.19 -20.70
CA GLU A 171 -5.08 7.83 -19.67
C GLU A 171 -5.88 8.91 -18.98
N ALA A 172 -5.69 9.08 -17.68
CA ALA A 172 -6.31 10.13 -16.90
C ALA A 172 -5.26 10.99 -16.21
N ILE A 173 -5.36 12.31 -16.35
CA ILE A 173 -4.48 13.30 -15.73
C ILE A 173 -5.34 14.23 -14.88
N GLY A 174 -5.17 14.19 -13.55
CA GLY A 174 -5.92 15.08 -12.67
C GLY A 174 -7.46 14.98 -12.79
N GLY A 175 -7.97 13.85 -13.28
CA GLY A 175 -9.41 13.64 -13.55
C GLY A 175 -9.84 13.87 -15.00
N GLU A 176 -9.01 14.50 -15.83
CA GLU A 176 -9.27 14.59 -17.27
C GLU A 176 -8.94 13.26 -17.95
N ILE A 177 -9.92 12.68 -18.65
CA ILE A 177 -9.80 11.40 -19.33
C ILE A 177 -9.48 11.65 -20.81
N THR A 178 -8.40 11.01 -21.29
CA THR A 178 -8.03 10.93 -22.70
C THR A 178 -8.14 9.47 -23.13
N GLU A 179 -9.10 9.18 -24.01
CA GLU A 179 -9.25 7.85 -24.61
C GLU A 179 -8.16 7.64 -25.67
N LEU A 180 -7.57 6.45 -25.66
CA LEU A 180 -6.62 6.03 -26.67
C LEU A 180 -7.40 5.07 -27.58
N HIS A 181 -7.95 5.59 -28.68
CA HIS A 181 -8.51 4.74 -29.73
C HIS A 181 -7.37 4.15 -30.56
N GLU A 182 -7.37 2.82 -30.73
CA GLU A 182 -6.66 2.14 -31.82
C GLU A 182 -7.55 2.05 -33.07
#